data_AF-A0AAW8SXR5-F1
#
_entry.id   AF-A0AAW8SXR5-F1
#
_cell.length_a   1.000
_cell.length_b   1.000
_cell.length_c   1.000
_cell.angle_alpha   90.00
_cell.angle_beta   90.00
_cell.angle_gamma   90.00
#
_symmetry.space_group_name_H-M   'P 1'
#
loop_
_entity.id
_entity.type
_entity.pdbx_description
1 polymer ?
#
loop_
_entity_poly.entity_id
_entity_poly.type
_entity_poly.pdbx_seq_one_letter_code
_entity_poly.pdbx_strand_id
1 'polypeptide(L)'
;MNVVFHIDEIEKWTETANNVKNLLKEPKKIAIIVLINGKAIEGYLDPKNQSFIATEGVTFHACNNAMRAYKITKEQLPKNVVVVPSGVLDLIELQSEDYAYIKP
;
A
#
# COMPACT_ATOMS: atom_id res chain seq x y z
N MET A 1 17.05 -4.00 2.55
CA MET A 1 16.66 -3.06 1.47
C MET A 1 15.19 -2.81 1.63
N ASN A 2 14.76 -1.56 1.48
CA ASN A 2 13.41 -1.17 1.81
C ASN A 2 12.78 -0.51 0.58
N VAL A 3 11.48 -0.72 0.39
CA VAL A 3 10.76 -0.15 -0.75
C VAL A 3 9.35 0.21 -0.33
N VAL A 4 8.88 1.37 -0.81
CA VAL A 4 7.49 1.78 -0.74
C VAL A 4 6.92 1.84 -2.15
N PHE A 5 5.86 1.06 -2.38
CA PHE A 5 5.02 1.17 -3.56
C PHE A 5 3.91 2.18 -3.31
N HIS A 6 3.71 3.13 -4.21
CA HIS A 6 2.66 4.13 -4.12
C HIS A 6 1.56 3.85 -5.14
N ILE A 7 0.32 3.72 -4.66
CA ILE A 7 -0.89 3.59 -5.47
C ILE A 7 -1.85 4.76 -5.15
N ASP A 8 -2.19 5.57 -6.16
CA ASP A 8 -3.21 6.62 -6.08
C ASP A 8 -4.39 6.42 -7.05
N GLU A 9 -4.26 5.48 -8.01
CA GLU A 9 -5.25 5.10 -9.01
C GLU A 9 -5.77 3.66 -8.80
N ILE A 10 -7.07 3.41 -9.05
CA ILE A 10 -7.71 2.10 -8.82
C ILE A 10 -7.13 1.02 -9.73
N GLU A 11 -6.78 1.41 -10.94
CA GLU A 11 -6.28 0.56 -12.02
C GLU A 11 -4.92 -0.06 -11.68
N LYS A 12 -4.15 0.61 -10.80
CA LYS A 12 -2.78 0.24 -10.43
C LYS A 12 -2.68 -0.87 -9.39
N TRP A 13 -3.80 -1.30 -8.80
CA TRP A 13 -3.82 -2.42 -7.84
C TRP A 13 -3.27 -3.73 -8.44
N THR A 14 -3.72 -4.11 -9.65
CA THR A 14 -3.29 -5.35 -10.30
C THR A 14 -1.81 -5.31 -10.66
N GLU A 15 -1.35 -4.19 -11.22
CA GLU A 15 0.05 -4.00 -11.60
C GLU A 15 0.97 -4.04 -10.37
N THR A 16 0.59 -3.33 -9.30
CA THR A 16 1.34 -3.33 -8.04
C THR A 16 1.39 -4.72 -7.42
N ALA A 17 0.28 -5.46 -7.43
CA ALA A 17 0.23 -6.83 -6.93
C ALA A 17 1.21 -7.75 -7.67
N ASN A 18 1.28 -7.65 -9.00
CA ASN A 18 2.21 -8.42 -9.81
C ASN A 18 3.66 -8.04 -9.52
N ASN A 19 3.97 -6.75 -9.43
CA ASN A 19 5.31 -6.24 -9.15
C ASN A 19 5.81 -6.69 -7.77
N VAL A 20 4.98 -6.56 -6.73
CA VAL A 20 5.31 -7.02 -5.37
C VAL A 20 5.51 -8.53 -5.31
N LYS A 21 4.62 -9.32 -5.94
CA LYS A 21 4.77 -10.80 -5.99
C LYS A 21 6.04 -11.24 -6.71
N ASN A 22 6.48 -10.50 -7.73
CA ASN A 22 7.75 -10.78 -8.38
C ASN A 22 8.94 -10.40 -7.49
N LEU A 23 8.88 -9.23 -6.83
CA LEU A 23 9.94 -8.79 -5.92
C LEU A 23 10.13 -9.76 -4.73
N LEU A 24 9.05 -10.33 -4.20
CA LEU A 24 9.10 -11.31 -3.11
C LEU A 24 9.80 -12.63 -3.48
N LYS A 25 9.95 -12.94 -4.77
CA LYS A 25 10.67 -14.15 -5.23
C LYS A 25 12.18 -13.96 -5.23
N GLU A 26 12.66 -12.72 -5.12
CA GLU A 26 14.09 -12.43 -5.08
C GLU A 26 14.68 -12.91 -3.75
N PRO A 27 15.92 -13.44 -3.74
CA PRO A 27 16.53 -14.02 -2.54
C PRO A 27 16.90 -12.97 -1.47
N LYS A 28 16.67 -11.68 -1.73
CA LYS A 28 17.01 -10.59 -0.82
C LYS A 28 15.89 -10.37 0.18
N LYS A 29 16.25 -10.18 1.45
CA LYS A 29 15.29 -9.71 2.46
C LYS A 29 14.97 -8.24 2.20
N ILE A 30 13.73 -7.98 1.77
CA ILE A 30 13.24 -6.65 1.43
C ILE A 30 12.04 -6.32 2.34
N ALA A 31 12.09 -5.17 3.01
CA ALA A 31 10.91 -4.63 3.67
C ALA A 31 10.04 -3.94 2.62
N ILE A 32 8.80 -4.40 2.45
CA ILE A 32 7.88 -3.91 1.43
C ILE A 32 6.71 -3.23 2.11
N ILE A 33 6.52 -1.94 1.81
CA ILE A 33 5.32 -1.19 2.15
C ILE A 33 4.57 -0.87 0.85
N VAL A 34 3.25 -1.01 0.88
CA VAL A 34 2.37 -0.51 -0.18
C VAL A 34 1.50 0.58 0.43
N LEU A 35 1.74 1.81 0.04
CA LEU A 35 0.98 2.97 0.46
C LEU A 35 -0.10 3.31 -0.56
N ILE A 36 -1.34 3.35 -0.07
CA ILE A 36 -2.52 3.68 -0.84
C ILE A 36 -3.05 5.03 -0.36
N ASN A 37 -3.20 5.97 -1.30
CA ASN A 37 -3.91 7.22 -1.08
C ASN A 37 -4.87 7.50 -2.25
N GLY A 38 -5.45 8.70 -2.32
CA GLY A 38 -6.31 9.08 -3.44
C GLY A 38 -7.51 8.15 -3.61
N LYS A 39 -7.96 8.00 -4.87
CA LYS A 39 -9.12 7.16 -5.24
C LYS A 39 -8.83 5.68 -5.02
N ALA A 40 -7.56 5.26 -5.09
CA ALA A 40 -7.15 3.88 -4.88
C ALA A 40 -7.52 3.30 -3.50
N ILE A 41 -7.84 4.13 -2.49
CA ILE A 41 -8.25 3.66 -1.17
C ILE A 41 -9.51 2.77 -1.20
N GLU A 42 -10.40 2.98 -2.16
CA GLU A 42 -11.58 2.12 -2.36
C GLU A 42 -11.20 0.69 -2.72
N GLY A 43 -10.00 0.46 -3.26
CA GLY A 43 -9.50 -0.87 -3.59
C GLY A 43 -9.29 -1.78 -2.38
N TYR A 44 -9.20 -1.24 -1.15
CA TYR A 44 -9.22 -2.07 0.07
C TYR A 44 -10.54 -2.81 0.28
N LEU A 45 -11.64 -2.31 -0.31
CA LEU A 45 -12.97 -2.90 -0.18
C LEU A 45 -13.29 -3.87 -1.32
N ASP A 46 -12.45 -3.93 -2.35
CA ASP A 46 -12.66 -4.81 -3.50
C ASP A 46 -12.22 -6.24 -3.14
N PRO A 47 -13.11 -7.24 -3.22
CA PRO A 47 -12.78 -8.65 -2.96
C PRO A 47 -11.60 -9.16 -3.80
N LYS A 48 -11.38 -8.63 -5.01
CA LYS A 48 -10.29 -9.06 -5.89
C LYS A 48 -8.90 -8.79 -5.29
N ASN A 49 -8.80 -7.77 -4.44
CA ASN A 49 -7.53 -7.33 -3.86
C ASN A 49 -7.20 -8.05 -2.53
N GLN A 50 -8.16 -8.76 -1.92
CA GLN A 50 -7.98 -9.37 -0.60
C GLN A 50 -6.82 -10.38 -0.55
N SER A 51 -6.66 -11.18 -1.61
CA SER A 51 -5.55 -12.12 -1.71
C SER A 51 -4.19 -11.42 -1.72
N PHE A 52 -4.10 -10.25 -2.35
CA PHE A 52 -2.87 -9.45 -2.36
C PHE A 52 -2.64 -8.78 -1.00
N ILE A 53 -3.67 -8.21 -0.39
CA ILE A 53 -3.58 -7.55 0.93
C ILE A 53 -3.18 -8.53 2.04
N ALA A 54 -3.54 -9.81 1.91
CA ALA A 54 -3.15 -10.87 2.83
C ALA A 54 -1.73 -11.44 2.58
N THR A 55 -0.96 -10.89 1.62
CA THR A 55 0.38 -11.39 1.29
C THR A 55 1.33 -11.16 2.46
N GLU A 56 1.90 -12.24 2.98
CA GLU A 56 2.91 -12.18 4.04
C GLU A 56 4.18 -11.44 3.58
N GLY A 57 4.84 -10.75 4.51
CA GLY A 57 6.03 -9.95 4.20
C GLY A 57 5.76 -8.60 3.55
N VAL A 58 4.48 -8.22 3.38
CA VAL A 58 4.05 -6.92 2.84
C VAL A 58 3.21 -6.18 3.88
N THR A 59 3.53 -4.91 4.13
CA THR A 59 2.74 -4.03 4.99
C THR A 59 1.95 -3.05 4.13
N PHE A 60 0.67 -2.89 4.43
CA PHE A 60 -0.23 -2.02 3.67
C PHE A 60 -0.57 -0.77 4.49
N HIS A 61 -0.32 0.41 3.92
CA HIS A 61 -0.61 1.70 4.54
C HIS A 61 -1.82 2.37 3.86
N ALA A 62 -2.80 2.78 4.67
CA ALA A 62 -3.98 3.51 4.25
C ALA A 62 -3.90 4.98 4.69
N CYS A 63 -3.97 5.90 3.72
CA CYS A 63 -4.01 7.33 4.01
C CYS A 63 -5.34 7.73 4.66
N ASN A 64 -5.30 8.22 5.91
CA ASN A 64 -6.49 8.67 6.65
C ASN A 64 -7.22 9.83 5.96
N ASN A 65 -6.51 10.75 5.28
CA ASN A 65 -7.15 11.80 4.49
C ASN A 65 -7.95 11.24 3.31
N ALA A 66 -7.41 10.22 2.61
CA ALA A 66 -8.11 9.55 1.53
C ALA A 66 -9.32 8.78 2.08
N MET A 67 -9.16 8.05 3.18
CA MET A 67 -10.27 7.37 3.86
C MET A 67 -11.42 8.32 4.17
N ARG A 68 -11.13 9.51 4.73
CA ARG A 68 -12.13 10.56 4.99
C ARG A 68 -12.80 11.04 3.71
N ALA A 69 -12.03 11.33 2.65
CA ALA A 69 -12.55 11.82 1.38
C ALA A 69 -13.50 10.80 0.71
N TYR A 70 -13.19 9.51 0.81
CA TYR A 70 -13.97 8.42 0.20
C TYR A 70 -14.90 7.70 1.19
N LYS A 71 -15.10 8.28 2.40
CA LYS A 71 -16.03 7.78 3.43
C LYS A 71 -15.79 6.32 3.84
N ILE A 72 -14.52 5.94 3.95
CA ILE A 72 -14.10 4.61 4.41
C ILE A 72 -13.72 4.70 5.89
N THR A 73 -14.27 3.82 6.71
CA THR A 73 -13.91 3.71 8.13
C THR A 73 -12.85 2.64 8.36
N LYS A 74 -12.18 2.69 9.51
CA LYS A 74 -11.13 1.73 9.86
C LYS A 74 -11.67 0.30 9.94
N GLU A 75 -12.92 0.12 10.36
CA GLU A 75 -13.58 -1.17 10.52
C GLU A 75 -13.85 -1.86 9.18
N GLN A 76 -13.87 -1.09 8.09
CA GLN A 76 -14.02 -1.62 6.73
C GLN A 76 -12.68 -2.08 6.13
N LEU A 77 -11.55 -1.68 6.72
CA LEU A 77 -10.24 -2.09 6.24
C LEU A 77 -9.89 -3.51 6.75
N PRO A 78 -9.09 -4.27 5.98
CA PRO A 78 -8.49 -5.50 6.48
C PRO A 78 -7.67 -5.24 7.75
N LYS A 79 -7.72 -6.18 8.71
CA LYS A 79 -7.14 -6.00 10.06
C LYS A 79 -5.63 -5.68 10.07
N ASN A 80 -4.91 -6.08 9.03
CA ASN A 80 -3.48 -5.91 8.87
C ASN A 80 -3.07 -4.59 8.18
N VAL A 81 -4.03 -3.71 7.89
CA VAL A 81 -3.75 -2.39 7.29
C VAL A 81 -3.39 -1.37 8.37
N VAL A 82 -2.27 -0.69 8.18
CA VAL A 82 -1.82 0.43 9.01
C VAL A 82 -2.45 1.71 8.49
N VAL A 83 -3.19 2.43 9.34
CA VAL A 83 -3.74 3.74 8.96
C VAL A 83 -2.74 4.82 9.32
N VAL A 84 -2.29 5.59 8.31
CA VAL A 84 -1.33 6.68 8.48
C VAL A 84 -2.04 8.03 8.39
N PRO A 85 -1.59 9.08 9.11
CA PRO A 85 -2.28 10.37 9.13
C PRO A 85 -2.40 11.02 7.74
N SER A 86 -1.33 10.94 6.93
CA SER A 86 -1.26 11.48 5.57
C SER A 86 -0.35 10.61 4.73
N GLY A 87 -0.84 10.17 3.57
CA GLY A 87 -0.05 9.30 2.70
C GLY A 87 1.17 10.00 2.10
N VAL A 88 1.09 11.30 1.82
CA VAL A 88 2.25 12.07 1.31
C VAL A 88 3.32 12.22 2.39
N LEU A 89 2.91 12.44 3.65
CA LEU A 89 3.86 12.51 4.77
C LEU A 89 4.55 11.17 4.98
N ASP A 90 3.80 10.08 4.98
CA ASP A 90 4.34 8.72 5.12
C ASP A 90 5.35 8.39 4.00
N LEU A 91 5.09 8.81 2.76
CA LEU A 91 6.08 8.68 1.67
C LEU A 91 7.36 9.48 1.91
N ILE A 92 7.26 10.68 2.48
CA ILE A 92 8.43 11.52 2.80
C ILE A 92 9.25 10.87 3.92
N GLU A 93 8.58 10.41 4.98
CA GLU A 93 9.22 9.75 6.13
C GLU A 93 9.89 8.45 5.70
N LEU A 94 9.20 7.58 4.95
CA LEU A 94 9.77 6.33 4.45
C LEU A 94 10.97 6.56 3.51
N GLN A 95 10.87 7.52 2.58
CA GLN A 95 12.02 7.84 1.71
C GLN A 95 13.20 8.42 2.50
N SER A 96 12.93 9.15 3.59
CA SER A 96 13.98 9.66 4.50
C SER A 96 14.65 8.53 5.30
N GLU A 97 13.98 7.38 5.43
CA GLU A 97 14.51 6.12 5.99
C GLU A 97 15.09 5.18 4.91
N ASP A 98 15.53 5.74 3.77
CA ASP A 98 16.14 5.02 2.65
C ASP A 98 15.22 3.98 1.97
N TYR A 99 13.89 4.14 2.07
CA TYR A 99 12.99 3.36 1.23
C TYR A 99 13.08 3.82 -0.22
N ALA A 100 13.35 2.89 -1.13
CA ALA A 100 13.18 3.15 -2.55
C ALA A 100 11.71 3.44 -2.87
N TYR A 101 11.47 4.46 -3.69
CA TYR A 101 10.13 4.83 -4.13
C TYR A 101 9.79 4.20 -5.48
N ILE A 102 8.66 3.48 -5.55
CA ILE A 102 8.15 2.91 -6.80
C ILE A 102 6.69 3.33 -6.98
N LYS A 103 6.37 3.87 -8.16
CA LYS A 103 4.99 4.17 -8.58
C LYS A 103 4.66 3.37 -9.83
N PRO A 104 3.96 2.24 -9.71
CA PRO A 104 3.58 1.41 -10.84
C PRO A 104 2.68 2.16 -11.83
#